data_AF-A0A844U7G2-F1
#
_entry.id   AF-A0A844U7G2-F1
#
_cell.length_a   1.000
_cell.length_b   1.000
_cell.length_c   1.000
_cell.angle_alpha   90.00
_cell.angle_beta   90.00
_cell.angle_gamma   90.00
#
_symmetry.space_group_name_H-M   'P 1'
#
loop_
_entity.id
_entity.type
_entity.pdbx_description
1 polymer ?
#
loop_
_entity_poly.entity_id
_entity_poly.type
_entity_poly.pdbx_seq_one_letter_code
_entity_poly.pdbx_strand_id
1 'polypeptide(L)'
;YDITEAVYLFSADETRFKYKGDNWVAHSKGLNMKFSELKKIIDLGATERQDIKKMIDVEELTRQHATYFIKIVEKYYDFKKTYKESNPTQARAELKNYVLIIDEINRANLSSVLGELIYALEYRGESVESMYEVDGHELILPPNLYIIGTMNTADRSVGHIDYAIRRRFAFVDVLPKDLSEEDNISFDAELFYSVEKLFDTNLSPEFEKKDVQLGHSYFIDKSKDGGSMDIRLEYEIKPILLEYVKDGVLIGGDIKKLIDDLEPSI
;
A
#
# COMPACT_ATOMS: atom_id res chain seq x y z
N TYR A 1 -6.19 -29.44 -17.24
CA TYR A 1 -6.24 -30.71 -16.47
C TYR A 1 -7.68 -31.13 -16.38
N ASP A 2 -8.01 -32.28 -16.94
CA ASP A 2 -9.40 -32.60 -17.25
C ASP A 2 -10.11 -33.21 -16.03
N ILE A 3 -11.29 -32.67 -15.73
CA ILE A 3 -12.21 -33.18 -14.70
C ILE A 3 -13.14 -34.22 -15.34
N THR A 4 -13.66 -33.89 -16.52
CA THR A 4 -14.45 -34.75 -17.41
C THR A 4 -13.99 -34.50 -18.86
N GLU A 5 -14.55 -35.22 -19.83
CA GLU A 5 -14.23 -35.03 -21.26
C GLU A 5 -14.47 -33.60 -21.78
N ALA A 6 -15.37 -32.85 -21.14
CA ALA A 6 -15.77 -31.51 -21.58
C ALA A 6 -15.50 -30.41 -20.55
N VAL A 7 -14.91 -30.73 -19.39
CA VAL A 7 -14.67 -29.78 -18.28
C VAL A 7 -13.28 -29.97 -17.70
N TYR A 8 -12.52 -28.88 -17.56
CA TYR A 8 -11.12 -28.92 -17.14
C TYR A 8 -10.73 -27.74 -16.26
N LEU A 9 -9.73 -27.99 -15.41
CA LEU A 9 -8.97 -26.96 -14.71
C LEU A 9 -7.99 -26.30 -15.69
N PHE A 10 -7.98 -24.98 -15.75
CA PHE A 10 -7.10 -24.22 -16.65
C PHE A 10 -6.15 -23.26 -15.91
N SER A 11 -6.39 -23.00 -14.62
CA SER A 11 -5.55 -22.14 -13.79
C SER A 11 -5.74 -22.50 -12.32
N ALA A 12 -4.75 -22.21 -11.48
CA ALA A 12 -4.81 -22.38 -10.03
C ALA A 12 -4.10 -21.18 -9.37
N ASP A 13 -4.60 -20.78 -8.21
CA ASP A 13 -3.91 -19.87 -7.29
C ASP A 13 -3.88 -20.49 -5.87
N GLU A 14 -3.46 -19.74 -4.86
CA GLU A 14 -3.31 -20.22 -3.48
C GLU A 14 -4.64 -20.59 -2.80
N THR A 15 -5.78 -20.16 -3.34
CA THR A 15 -7.09 -20.29 -2.70
C THR A 15 -8.08 -21.13 -3.50
N ARG A 16 -7.82 -21.38 -4.79
CA ARG A 16 -8.79 -22.03 -5.69
C ARG A 16 -8.16 -22.62 -6.95
N PHE A 17 -8.90 -23.55 -7.54
CA PHE A 17 -8.79 -23.86 -8.97
C PHE A 17 -9.77 -23.01 -9.77
N LYS A 18 -9.38 -22.65 -11.00
CA LYS A 18 -10.30 -22.16 -12.02
C LYS A 18 -10.60 -23.26 -13.03
N TYR A 19 -11.88 -23.47 -13.30
CA TYR A 19 -12.35 -24.52 -14.19
C TYR A 19 -13.41 -24.01 -15.16
N LYS A 20 -13.47 -24.61 -16.34
CA LYS A 20 -14.45 -24.28 -17.37
C LYS A 20 -14.80 -25.50 -18.21
N GLY A 21 -15.94 -25.44 -18.88
CA GLY A 21 -16.31 -26.42 -19.90
C GLY A 21 -16.22 -25.86 -21.30
N ASP A 22 -15.99 -26.73 -22.30
CA ASP A 22 -15.81 -26.32 -23.70
C ASP A 22 -17.02 -25.55 -24.25
N ASN A 23 -18.22 -25.89 -23.79
CA ASN A 23 -19.49 -25.31 -24.26
C ASN A 23 -20.10 -24.28 -23.29
N TRP A 24 -19.34 -23.78 -22.32
CA TRP A 24 -19.86 -22.86 -21.31
C TRP A 24 -19.84 -21.41 -21.79
N VAL A 25 -20.93 -20.97 -22.41
CA VAL A 25 -21.09 -19.60 -22.92
C VAL A 25 -21.30 -18.58 -21.78
N ALA A 26 -22.14 -18.91 -20.80
CA ALA A 26 -22.45 -18.01 -19.67
C ALA A 26 -21.27 -17.79 -18.71
N HIS A 27 -20.30 -18.71 -18.70
CA HIS A 27 -19.13 -18.68 -17.82
C HIS A 27 -17.84 -18.82 -18.62
N SER A 28 -17.68 -18.01 -19.68
CA SER A 28 -16.54 -18.05 -20.59
C SER A 28 -15.18 -17.81 -19.90
N LYS A 29 -15.17 -17.05 -18.79
CA LYS A 29 -13.99 -16.82 -17.94
C LYS A 29 -13.74 -17.95 -16.92
N GLY A 30 -14.58 -18.98 -16.89
CA GLY A 30 -14.55 -20.06 -15.92
C GLY A 30 -15.17 -19.70 -14.57
N LEU A 31 -15.25 -20.71 -13.71
CA LEU A 31 -15.75 -20.63 -12.34
C LEU A 31 -14.65 -20.99 -11.35
N ASN A 32 -14.87 -20.62 -10.10
CA ASN A 32 -13.92 -20.86 -9.01
C ASN A 32 -14.32 -22.12 -8.23
N MET A 33 -13.36 -22.99 -8.01
CA MET A 33 -13.45 -24.14 -7.11
C MET A 33 -12.52 -23.87 -5.93
N LYS A 34 -13.07 -23.32 -4.83
CA LYS A 34 -12.29 -22.90 -3.66
C LYS A 34 -11.71 -24.11 -2.92
N PHE A 35 -10.48 -23.99 -2.43
CA PHE A 35 -9.83 -25.03 -1.64
C PHE A 35 -10.51 -25.21 -0.28
N SER A 36 -11.04 -24.12 0.32
CA SER A 36 -11.83 -24.18 1.55
C SER A 36 -13.05 -25.09 1.41
N GLU A 37 -13.74 -25.02 0.28
CA GLU A 37 -14.91 -25.84 -0.02
C GLU A 37 -14.54 -27.30 -0.27
N LEU A 38 -13.48 -27.56 -1.04
CA LEU A 38 -12.94 -28.92 -1.21
C LEU A 38 -12.54 -29.55 0.12
N LYS A 39 -11.92 -28.77 1.01
CA LYS A 39 -11.54 -29.21 2.35
C LYS A 39 -12.77 -29.61 3.17
N LYS A 40 -13.83 -28.79 3.20
CA LYS A 40 -15.09 -29.15 3.90
C LYS A 40 -15.66 -30.47 3.40
N ILE A 41 -15.70 -30.67 2.08
CA ILE A 41 -16.22 -31.92 1.47
C ILE A 41 -15.38 -33.12 1.92
N ILE A 42 -14.05 -32.98 1.94
CA ILE A 42 -13.12 -34.04 2.37
C ILE A 42 -13.27 -34.32 3.87
N ASP A 43 -13.31 -33.28 4.70
CA ASP A 43 -13.41 -33.39 6.16
C ASP A 43 -14.73 -34.06 6.58
N LEU A 44 -15.81 -33.81 5.84
CA LEU A 44 -17.11 -34.47 6.01
C LEU A 44 -17.21 -35.86 5.37
N GLY A 45 -16.14 -36.34 4.73
CA GLY A 45 -16.07 -37.70 4.18
C GLY A 45 -17.01 -37.97 3.01
N ALA A 46 -17.36 -36.95 2.22
CA ALA A 46 -18.22 -37.15 1.05
C ALA A 46 -17.56 -38.05 0.01
N THR A 47 -18.31 -39.07 -0.44
CA THR A 47 -17.86 -40.05 -1.44
C THR A 47 -18.63 -39.95 -2.74
N GLU A 48 -19.82 -39.35 -2.72
CA GLU A 48 -20.67 -39.19 -3.88
C GLU A 48 -21.12 -37.74 -4.06
N ARG A 49 -21.49 -37.37 -5.30
CA ARG A 49 -22.06 -36.04 -5.58
C ARG A 49 -23.33 -35.73 -4.79
N GLN A 50 -24.09 -36.76 -4.37
CA GLN A 50 -25.31 -36.58 -3.59
C GLN A 50 -25.02 -36.15 -2.16
N ASP A 51 -23.86 -36.52 -1.62
CA ASP A 51 -23.42 -36.09 -0.30
C ASP A 51 -23.21 -34.57 -0.30
N ILE A 52 -22.46 -34.07 -1.29
CA ILE A 52 -22.19 -32.63 -1.47
C ILE A 52 -23.50 -31.85 -1.64
N LYS A 53 -24.46 -32.36 -2.41
CA LYS A 53 -25.74 -31.68 -2.64
C LYS A 53 -26.57 -31.49 -1.37
N LYS A 54 -26.39 -32.35 -0.36
CA LYS A 54 -27.11 -32.28 0.93
C LYS A 54 -26.37 -31.44 1.97
N MET A 55 -25.13 -31.02 1.70
CA MET A 55 -24.34 -30.20 2.63
C MET A 55 -24.89 -28.78 2.67
N ILE A 56 -25.34 -28.36 3.85
CA ILE A 56 -25.84 -27.00 4.08
C ILE A 56 -24.67 -26.01 4.22
N ASP A 57 -23.54 -26.46 4.79
CA ASP A 57 -22.36 -25.63 5.12
C ASP A 57 -21.39 -25.36 3.97
N VAL A 58 -21.75 -25.77 2.74
CA VAL A 58 -20.99 -25.46 1.52
C VAL A 58 -21.73 -24.40 0.70
N GLU A 59 -21.00 -23.71 -0.18
CA GLU A 59 -21.55 -22.70 -1.06
C GLU A 59 -22.56 -23.29 -2.06
N GLU A 60 -23.49 -22.45 -2.52
CA GLU A 60 -24.49 -22.86 -3.50
C GLU A 60 -23.86 -23.35 -4.80
N LEU A 61 -22.79 -22.69 -5.27
CA LEU A 61 -22.04 -23.15 -6.43
C LEU A 61 -21.48 -24.55 -6.20
N THR A 62 -20.91 -24.83 -5.02
CA THR A 62 -20.37 -26.14 -4.65
C THR A 62 -21.44 -27.23 -4.74
N ARG A 63 -22.67 -26.97 -4.26
CA ARG A 63 -23.81 -27.90 -4.39
C ARG A 63 -24.24 -28.10 -5.85
N GLN A 64 -24.42 -27.02 -6.59
CA GLN A 64 -24.88 -27.07 -7.98
C GLN A 64 -23.87 -27.80 -8.87
N HIS A 65 -22.58 -27.60 -8.62
CA HIS A 65 -21.46 -28.15 -9.37
C HIS A 65 -20.83 -29.38 -8.70
N ALA A 66 -21.56 -30.05 -7.79
CA ALA A 66 -21.10 -31.21 -7.03
C ALA A 66 -20.45 -32.30 -7.88
N THR A 67 -20.92 -32.50 -9.12
CA THR A 67 -20.34 -33.47 -10.07
C THR A 67 -18.86 -33.18 -10.37
N TYR A 68 -18.45 -31.92 -10.44
CA TYR A 68 -17.06 -31.54 -10.72
C TYR A 68 -16.21 -31.55 -9.46
N PHE A 69 -16.77 -31.10 -8.33
CA PHE A 69 -16.08 -31.11 -7.03
C PHE A 69 -15.75 -32.55 -6.60
N ILE A 70 -16.70 -33.49 -6.70
CA ILE A 70 -16.45 -34.88 -6.30
C ILE A 70 -15.34 -35.52 -7.12
N LYS A 71 -15.22 -35.20 -8.42
CA LYS A 71 -14.15 -35.70 -9.29
C LYS A 71 -12.77 -35.24 -8.85
N ILE A 72 -12.66 -34.02 -8.31
CA ILE A 72 -11.41 -33.52 -7.73
C ILE A 72 -11.12 -34.20 -6.39
N VAL A 73 -12.15 -34.44 -5.57
CA VAL A 73 -12.02 -35.17 -4.29
C VAL A 73 -11.58 -36.63 -4.52
N GLU A 74 -12.15 -37.33 -5.50
CA GLU A 74 -11.72 -38.67 -5.92
C GLU A 74 -10.22 -38.69 -6.27
N LYS A 75 -9.78 -37.73 -7.09
CA LYS A 75 -8.36 -37.59 -7.46
C LYS A 75 -7.46 -37.26 -6.27
N TYR A 76 -7.94 -36.48 -5.30
CA TYR A 76 -7.22 -36.25 -4.05
C TYR A 76 -7.02 -37.55 -3.27
N TYR A 77 -8.04 -38.41 -3.16
CA TYR A 77 -7.90 -39.70 -2.50
C TYR A 77 -6.96 -40.65 -3.25
N ASP A 78 -6.97 -40.64 -4.59
CA ASP A 78 -6.02 -41.43 -5.38
C ASP A 78 -4.58 -40.93 -5.23
N PHE A 79 -4.39 -39.61 -5.22
CA PHE A 79 -3.12 -39.00 -4.88
C PHE A 79 -2.67 -39.42 -3.48
N LYS A 80 -3.54 -39.34 -2.46
CA LYS A 80 -3.25 -39.71 -1.07
C LYS A 80 -2.78 -41.16 -0.92
N LYS A 81 -3.27 -42.10 -1.75
CA LYS A 81 -2.81 -43.51 -1.73
C LYS A 81 -1.35 -43.68 -2.17
N THR A 82 -0.92 -42.85 -3.12
CA THR A 82 0.43 -42.93 -3.73
C THR A 82 1.41 -41.92 -3.13
N TYR A 83 0.87 -40.92 -2.45
CA TYR A 83 1.61 -39.91 -1.72
C TYR A 83 2.26 -40.54 -0.49
N LYS A 84 3.57 -40.79 -0.60
CA LYS A 84 4.41 -40.95 0.58
C LYS A 84 4.67 -39.56 1.13
N GLU A 85 4.46 -39.35 2.41
CA GLU A 85 4.95 -38.15 3.12
C GLU A 85 6.48 -38.11 3.03
N SER A 86 7.03 -37.73 1.88
CA SER A 86 8.30 -37.00 1.88
C SER A 86 7.91 -35.63 2.39
N ASN A 87 8.29 -35.24 3.61
CA ASN A 87 8.14 -33.88 4.15
C ASN A 87 8.25 -32.86 3.02
N PRO A 88 7.15 -32.41 2.40
CA PRO A 88 7.26 -31.35 1.47
C PRO A 88 7.17 -30.17 2.40
N THR A 89 8.32 -29.61 2.70
CA THR A 89 8.48 -28.18 2.42
C THR A 89 8.04 -27.97 0.96
N GLN A 90 6.74 -28.09 0.66
CA GLN A 90 6.13 -27.46 -0.48
C GLN A 90 6.49 -26.02 -0.19
N ALA A 91 7.47 -25.50 -0.93
CA ALA A 91 7.73 -24.09 -0.94
C ALA A 91 6.36 -23.47 -1.24
N ARG A 92 5.70 -22.96 -0.19
CA ARG A 92 4.54 -22.09 -0.36
C ARG A 92 5.01 -21.11 -1.41
N ALA A 93 4.23 -20.95 -2.48
CA ALA A 93 4.54 -19.95 -3.48
C ALA A 93 4.91 -18.68 -2.72
N GLU A 94 6.11 -18.13 -3.00
CA GLU A 94 6.53 -16.94 -2.28
C GLU A 94 5.45 -15.89 -2.47
N LEU A 95 4.83 -15.49 -1.36
CA LEU A 95 3.80 -14.47 -1.36
C LEU A 95 4.43 -13.22 -1.97
N LYS A 96 3.90 -12.79 -3.11
CA LYS A 96 4.38 -11.55 -3.74
C LYS A 96 4.11 -10.39 -2.78
N ASN A 97 5.07 -9.48 -2.66
CA ASN A 97 4.87 -8.27 -1.89
C ASN A 97 3.91 -7.34 -2.63
N TYR A 98 2.93 -6.80 -1.91
CA TYR A 98 2.01 -5.77 -2.36
C TYR A 98 2.31 -4.49 -1.60
N VAL A 99 2.25 -3.35 -2.29
CA VAL A 99 2.50 -2.04 -1.68
C VAL A 99 1.30 -1.14 -1.92
N LEU A 100 0.75 -0.56 -0.85
CA LEU A 100 -0.24 0.50 -0.88
C LEU A 100 0.46 1.82 -0.51
N ILE A 101 0.49 2.76 -1.44
CA ILE A 101 1.03 4.10 -1.21
C ILE A 101 -0.13 5.04 -0.91
N ILE A 102 -0.04 5.76 0.22
CA ILE A 102 -1.01 6.76 0.65
C ILE A 102 -0.27 8.09 0.72
N ASP A 103 -0.54 8.95 -0.27
CA ASP A 103 0.07 10.27 -0.33
C ASP A 103 -0.64 11.23 0.65
N GLU A 104 0.11 12.10 1.32
CA GLU A 104 -0.39 13.11 2.26
C GLU A 104 -1.30 12.49 3.34
N ILE A 105 -0.84 11.39 3.96
CA ILE A 105 -1.62 10.56 4.88
C ILE A 105 -2.18 11.34 6.08
N ASN A 106 -1.53 12.44 6.45
CA ASN A 106 -1.98 13.30 7.54
C ASN A 106 -3.26 14.08 7.18
N ARG A 107 -3.57 14.37 5.90
CA ARG A 107 -4.69 15.24 5.46
C ARG A 107 -6.08 14.71 5.80
N ALA A 108 -6.19 13.45 6.21
CA ALA A 108 -7.43 12.86 6.67
C ALA A 108 -7.41 12.63 8.18
N ASN A 109 -8.59 12.51 8.80
CA ASN A 109 -8.69 11.96 10.14
C ASN A 109 -8.32 10.47 10.08
N LEU A 110 -7.03 10.19 10.28
CA LEU A 110 -6.46 8.87 10.05
C LEU A 110 -7.09 7.81 10.97
N SER A 111 -7.48 8.19 12.19
CA SER A 111 -8.21 7.30 13.12
C SER A 111 -9.57 6.88 12.56
N SER A 112 -10.32 7.80 11.95
CA SER A 112 -11.61 7.49 11.32
C SER A 112 -11.46 6.71 10.01
N VAL A 113 -10.41 6.97 9.23
CA VAL A 113 -10.18 6.29 7.94
C VAL A 113 -9.68 4.86 8.16
N LEU A 114 -8.74 4.66 9.07
CA LEU A 114 -8.16 3.34 9.32
C LEU A 114 -9.07 2.49 10.20
N GLY A 115 -9.76 3.08 11.18
CA GLY A 115 -10.68 2.34 12.05
C GLY A 115 -10.05 1.07 12.62
N GLU A 116 -10.68 -0.06 12.36
CA GLU A 116 -10.27 -1.39 12.81
C GLU A 116 -8.97 -1.89 12.16
N LEU A 117 -8.58 -1.34 11.00
CA LEU A 117 -7.31 -1.65 10.34
C LEU A 117 -6.11 -1.36 11.24
N ILE A 118 -6.22 -0.41 12.18
CA ILE A 118 -5.16 -0.10 13.14
C ILE A 118 -4.79 -1.34 13.98
N TYR A 119 -5.79 -2.14 14.38
CA TYR A 119 -5.55 -3.38 15.11
C TYR A 119 -4.96 -4.45 14.19
N ALA A 120 -5.47 -4.58 12.97
CA ALA A 120 -4.95 -5.56 12.00
C ALA A 120 -3.52 -5.25 11.53
N LEU A 121 -3.08 -3.99 11.62
CA LEU A 121 -1.69 -3.58 11.39
C LEU A 121 -0.73 -4.09 12.48
N GLU A 122 -1.22 -4.25 13.70
CA GLU A 122 -0.45 -4.80 14.83
C GLU A 122 -0.45 -6.34 14.80
N TYR A 123 -1.62 -6.95 14.59
CA TYR A 123 -1.79 -8.41 14.55
C TYR A 123 -1.85 -8.93 13.10
N ARG A 124 -0.77 -8.75 12.34
CA ARG A 124 -0.74 -9.16 10.93
C ARG A 124 -0.89 -10.67 10.76
N GLY A 125 -1.73 -11.06 9.80
CA GLY A 125 -2.05 -12.46 9.54
C GLY A 125 -3.05 -13.09 10.52
N GLU A 126 -3.47 -12.36 11.55
CA GLU A 126 -4.53 -12.75 12.47
C GLU A 126 -5.86 -12.09 12.08
N SER A 127 -6.95 -12.69 12.54
CA SER A 127 -8.30 -12.17 12.30
C SER A 127 -8.68 -11.18 13.38
N VAL A 128 -9.13 -9.99 12.94
CA VAL A 128 -9.64 -8.94 13.81
C VAL A 128 -11.13 -8.79 13.54
N GLU A 129 -11.92 -8.71 14.61
CA GLU A 129 -13.35 -8.48 14.50
C GLU A 129 -13.64 -7.08 13.93
N SER A 130 -14.46 -7.03 12.90
CA SER A 130 -14.88 -5.84 12.19
C SER A 130 -16.38 -5.63 12.41
N MET A 131 -16.75 -4.39 12.75
CA MET A 131 -18.15 -3.97 12.86
C MET A 131 -18.88 -4.00 11.51
N TYR A 132 -18.13 -3.99 10.40
CA TYR A 132 -18.65 -4.05 9.05
C TYR A 132 -18.61 -5.48 8.51
N GLU A 133 -19.74 -5.94 7.95
CA GLU A 133 -19.83 -7.26 7.31
C GLU A 133 -19.39 -7.16 5.84
N VAL A 134 -18.20 -7.70 5.55
CA VAL A 134 -17.68 -7.88 4.19
C VAL A 134 -17.14 -9.30 4.10
N ASP A 135 -17.94 -10.20 3.51
CA ASP A 135 -17.67 -11.65 3.52
C ASP A 135 -17.51 -12.25 4.94
N GLY A 136 -18.16 -11.63 5.93
CA GLY A 136 -18.07 -11.94 7.35
C GLY A 136 -17.71 -10.71 8.20
N HIS A 137 -17.54 -10.90 9.51
CA HIS A 137 -17.13 -9.86 10.46
C HIS A 137 -15.64 -9.90 10.76
N GLU A 138 -14.83 -10.44 9.86
CA GLU A 138 -13.41 -10.70 10.10
C GLU A 138 -12.55 -9.93 9.09
N LEU A 139 -11.62 -9.13 9.61
CA LEU A 139 -10.60 -8.42 8.84
C LEU A 139 -9.24 -9.06 9.11
N ILE A 140 -8.62 -9.60 8.05
CA ILE A 140 -7.26 -10.15 8.10
C ILE A 140 -6.36 -9.33 7.20
N LEU A 141 -5.34 -8.70 7.78
CA LEU A 141 -4.32 -7.99 7.01
C LEU A 141 -3.18 -8.95 6.67
N PRO A 142 -2.92 -9.27 5.40
CA PRO A 142 -1.93 -10.26 5.06
C PRO A 142 -0.50 -9.71 5.29
N PRO A 143 0.45 -10.58 5.67
CA PRO A 143 1.81 -10.15 6.04
C PRO A 143 2.62 -9.59 4.85
N ASN A 144 2.21 -9.87 3.62
CA ASN A 144 2.85 -9.40 2.39
C ASN A 144 2.31 -8.05 1.88
N LEU A 145 1.43 -7.37 2.62
CA LEU A 145 0.97 -6.02 2.30
C LEU A 145 1.73 -4.96 3.09
N TYR A 146 2.49 -4.13 2.38
CA TYR A 146 3.18 -2.96 2.91
C TYR A 146 2.35 -1.71 2.68
N ILE A 147 2.27 -0.84 3.68
CA ILE A 147 1.63 0.47 3.56
C ILE A 147 2.72 1.52 3.72
N ILE A 148 2.86 2.39 2.72
CA ILE A 148 3.82 3.50 2.73
C ILE A 148 2.99 4.78 2.69
N GLY A 149 3.05 5.56 3.76
CA GLY A 149 2.46 6.89 3.82
C GLY A 149 3.51 7.96 3.55
N THR A 150 3.18 8.97 2.76
CA THR A 150 3.94 10.23 2.74
C THR A 150 3.25 11.25 3.65
N MET A 151 4.02 12.15 4.23
CA MET A 151 3.51 13.19 5.12
C MET A 151 4.29 14.48 4.87
N ASN A 152 3.56 15.56 4.69
CA ASN A 152 4.13 16.90 4.79
C ASN A 152 4.15 17.34 6.26
N THR A 153 5.33 17.52 6.83
CA THR A 153 5.55 17.91 8.23
C THR A 153 5.37 19.41 8.49
N ALA A 154 5.43 20.24 7.44
CA ALA A 154 5.28 21.69 7.57
C ALA A 154 3.82 22.11 7.80
N ASP A 155 2.85 21.28 7.39
CA ASP A 155 1.43 21.58 7.50
C ASP A 155 0.90 21.29 8.92
N ARG A 156 0.77 22.36 9.73
CA ARG A 156 0.20 22.30 11.08
C ARG A 156 -1.34 22.32 11.10
N SER A 157 -2.00 22.58 9.97
CA SER A 157 -3.48 22.62 9.89
C SER A 157 -4.10 21.23 9.86
N VAL A 158 -3.26 20.24 9.59
CA VAL A 158 -3.61 18.86 9.37
C VAL A 158 -3.30 18.07 10.64
N GLY A 159 -4.33 17.43 11.20
CA GLY A 159 -4.35 16.93 12.59
C GLY A 159 -3.13 16.10 13.00
N HIS A 160 -2.73 16.26 14.27
CA HIS A 160 -1.69 15.43 14.88
C HIS A 160 -2.01 13.94 14.70
N ILE A 161 -1.07 13.16 14.16
CA ILE A 161 -1.21 11.71 14.14
C ILE A 161 -1.30 11.20 15.57
N ASP A 162 -2.37 10.48 15.85
CA ASP A 162 -2.61 9.88 17.16
C ASP A 162 -1.47 8.91 17.55
N TYR A 163 -1.12 8.91 18.84
CA TYR A 163 -0.08 8.03 19.38
C TYR A 163 -0.33 6.55 19.12
N ALA A 164 -1.59 6.11 19.01
CA ALA A 164 -1.92 4.77 18.63
C ALA A 164 -1.40 4.48 17.21
N ILE A 165 -1.72 5.31 16.23
CA ILE A 165 -1.26 5.11 14.86
C ILE A 165 0.26 5.24 14.78
N ARG A 166 0.86 6.22 15.47
CA ARG A 166 2.31 6.41 15.49
C ARG A 166 3.08 5.14 15.89
N ARG A 167 2.53 4.33 16.80
CA ARG A 167 3.17 3.07 17.24
C ARG A 167 3.10 1.93 16.22
N ARG A 168 2.27 2.04 15.16
CA ARG A 168 2.06 1.00 14.15
C ARG A 168 2.72 1.34 12.80
N PHE A 169 3.29 2.53 12.67
CA PHE A 169 4.09 2.96 11.52
C PHE A 169 5.54 3.21 11.95
N ALA A 170 6.48 2.86 11.06
CA ALA A 170 7.84 3.38 11.14
C ALA A 170 7.86 4.77 10.51
N PHE A 171 8.44 5.74 11.21
CA PHE A 171 8.61 7.10 10.71
C PHE A 171 10.05 7.27 10.24
N VAL A 172 10.22 7.69 8.99
CA VAL A 172 11.51 7.91 8.35
C VAL A 172 11.51 9.34 7.81
N ASP A 173 12.38 10.18 8.36
CA ASP A 173 12.54 11.55 7.92
C ASP A 173 13.23 11.57 6.53
N VAL A 174 12.61 12.21 5.55
CA VAL A 174 13.18 12.43 4.21
C VAL A 174 13.58 13.90 4.12
N LEU A 175 14.83 14.19 4.48
CA LEU A 175 15.33 15.56 4.57
C LEU A 175 15.68 16.13 3.19
N PRO A 176 15.64 17.47 3.02
CA PRO A 176 16.22 18.13 1.86
C PRO A 176 17.69 17.72 1.67
N LYS A 177 18.13 17.57 0.41
CA LYS A 177 19.46 17.06 0.06
C LYS A 177 19.99 17.89 -1.10
N ASP A 178 21.27 18.22 -1.07
CA ASP A 178 21.96 18.72 -2.25
C ASP A 178 21.98 17.64 -3.35
N LEU A 179 21.48 17.98 -4.54
CA LEU A 179 21.42 17.10 -5.71
C LEU A 179 22.47 17.47 -6.78
N SER A 180 23.42 18.34 -6.47
CA SER A 180 24.48 18.80 -7.38
C SER A 180 25.34 17.67 -7.96
N GLU A 181 25.49 16.56 -7.21
CA GLU A 181 26.25 15.38 -7.64
C GLU A 181 25.39 14.32 -8.36
N GLU A 182 24.08 14.53 -8.51
CA GLU A 182 23.17 13.54 -9.11
C GLU A 182 23.14 13.65 -10.65
N ASP A 183 23.31 12.53 -11.33
CA ASP A 183 23.32 12.48 -12.79
C ASP A 183 21.99 12.97 -13.40
N ASN A 184 22.09 13.78 -14.46
CA ASN A 184 20.96 14.35 -15.21
C ASN A 184 20.06 15.32 -14.43
N ILE A 185 20.51 15.83 -13.29
CA ILE A 185 19.81 16.89 -12.55
C ILE A 185 20.61 18.20 -12.69
N SER A 186 19.95 19.27 -13.15
CA SER A 186 20.49 20.62 -13.07
C SER A 186 20.01 21.21 -11.75
N PHE A 187 20.91 21.53 -10.82
CA PHE A 187 20.57 21.91 -9.45
C PHE A 187 21.31 23.19 -9.03
N ASP A 188 20.56 24.17 -8.52
CA ASP A 188 21.11 25.42 -8.00
C ASP A 188 21.55 25.25 -6.54
N ALA A 189 22.74 24.69 -6.35
CA ALA A 189 23.29 24.42 -5.01
C ALA A 189 23.55 25.70 -4.22
N GLU A 190 24.02 26.77 -4.88
CA GLU A 190 24.31 28.04 -4.22
C GLU A 190 23.03 28.70 -3.67
N LEU A 191 21.94 28.69 -4.46
CA LEU A 191 20.64 29.15 -3.97
C LEU A 191 20.09 28.23 -2.87
N PHE A 192 20.23 26.91 -3.00
CA PHE A 192 19.82 25.94 -1.97
C PHE A 192 20.49 26.24 -0.62
N TYR A 193 21.81 26.42 -0.59
CA TYR A 193 22.56 26.76 0.63
C TYR A 193 22.24 28.15 1.16
N SER A 194 21.97 29.12 0.27
CA SER A 194 21.57 30.47 0.67
C SER A 194 20.21 30.46 1.39
N VAL A 195 19.25 29.68 0.89
CA VAL A 195 17.95 29.49 1.56
C VAL A 195 18.10 28.67 2.83
N GLU A 196 18.89 27.60 2.82
CA GLU A 196 19.16 26.76 3.99
C GLU A 196 19.71 27.60 5.16
N LYS A 197 20.62 28.52 4.88
CA LYS A 197 21.22 29.42 5.86
C LYS A 197 20.18 30.28 6.59
N LEU A 198 19.09 30.68 5.91
CA LEU A 198 18.00 31.41 6.56
C LEU A 198 17.37 30.57 7.68
N PHE A 199 17.22 29.26 7.48
CA PHE A 199 16.71 28.37 8.54
C PHE A 199 17.75 28.15 9.65
N ASP A 200 19.05 28.20 9.36
CA ASP A 200 20.07 28.04 10.39
C ASP A 200 20.18 29.28 11.30
N THR A 201 19.95 30.48 10.77
CA THR A 201 20.16 31.73 11.52
C THR A 201 18.88 32.40 12.02
N ASN A 202 17.75 32.15 11.37
CA ASN A 202 16.50 32.90 11.59
C ASN A 202 15.31 32.01 11.97
N LEU A 203 15.49 30.70 12.15
CA LEU A 203 14.39 29.83 12.59
C LEU A 203 13.95 30.15 14.02
N SER A 204 12.63 30.27 14.20
CA SER A 204 12.03 30.43 15.52
C SER A 204 12.25 29.17 16.38
N PRO A 205 12.55 29.30 17.69
CA PRO A 205 12.73 28.16 18.59
C PRO A 205 11.51 27.22 18.72
N GLU A 206 10.33 27.65 18.25
CA GLU A 206 9.10 26.85 18.25
C GLU A 206 9.01 25.85 17.09
N PHE A 207 10.03 25.81 16.23
CA PHE A 207 10.07 24.99 15.03
C PHE A 207 11.39 24.22 14.94
N GLU A 208 11.34 23.03 14.35
CA GLU A 208 12.53 22.28 13.99
C GLU A 208 12.81 22.44 12.49
N LYS A 209 14.09 22.68 12.13
CA LYS A 209 14.51 22.91 10.74
C LYS A 209 14.02 21.78 9.81
N LYS A 210 14.11 20.53 10.27
CA LYS A 210 13.70 19.36 9.50
C LYS A 210 12.22 19.33 9.11
N ASP A 211 11.37 20.03 9.84
CA ASP A 211 9.92 20.01 9.61
C ASP A 211 9.48 21.10 8.62
N VAL A 212 10.27 22.18 8.48
CA VAL A 212 9.89 23.40 7.74
C VAL A 212 10.87 23.83 6.65
N GLN A 213 12.08 23.26 6.58
CA GLN A 213 13.05 23.63 5.55
C GLN A 213 12.50 23.32 4.15
N LEU A 214 12.72 24.25 3.20
CA LEU A 214 12.32 24.04 1.81
C LEU A 214 13.03 22.81 1.21
N GLY A 215 12.25 21.99 0.51
CA GLY A 215 12.75 20.80 -0.18
C GLY A 215 13.66 21.12 -1.36
N HIS A 216 14.57 20.21 -1.66
CA HIS A 216 15.50 20.30 -2.80
C HIS A 216 14.80 20.43 -4.16
N SER A 217 13.54 19.99 -4.28
CA SER A 217 12.77 20.11 -5.51
C SER A 217 12.58 21.55 -6.01
N TYR A 218 12.65 22.55 -5.12
CA TYR A 218 12.58 23.99 -5.47
C TYR A 218 13.81 24.50 -6.23
N PHE A 219 14.94 23.80 -6.12
CA PHE A 219 16.23 24.25 -6.64
C PHE A 219 16.69 23.46 -7.86
N ILE A 220 15.86 22.53 -8.34
CA ILE A 220 16.07 21.85 -9.63
C ILE A 220 15.70 22.81 -10.76
N ASP A 221 16.65 23.09 -11.66
CA ASP A 221 16.39 23.87 -12.87
C ASP A 221 15.57 23.07 -13.87
N LYS A 222 14.42 23.64 -14.23
CA LYS A 222 13.46 23.13 -15.20
C LYS A 222 13.28 24.10 -16.35
N SER A 223 14.32 24.86 -16.69
CA SER A 223 14.37 25.77 -17.84
C SER A 223 13.85 25.14 -19.13
N LYS A 224 14.14 23.85 -19.37
CA LYS A 224 13.63 23.08 -20.52
C LYS A 224 12.11 22.88 -20.54
N ASP A 225 11.47 22.94 -19.38
CA ASP A 225 10.02 22.79 -19.20
C ASP A 225 9.30 24.15 -19.03
N GLY A 226 10.02 25.27 -19.20
CA GLY A 226 9.48 26.62 -19.10
C GLY A 226 9.53 27.26 -17.71
N GLY A 227 10.23 26.65 -16.74
CA GLY A 227 10.39 27.18 -15.38
C GLY A 227 11.85 27.49 -15.05
N SER A 228 12.38 28.60 -15.56
CA SER A 228 13.74 29.07 -15.21
C SER A 228 13.87 29.34 -13.72
N MET A 229 15.09 29.31 -13.21
CA MET A 229 15.33 29.52 -11.78
C MET A 229 14.88 30.90 -11.29
N ASP A 230 14.98 31.95 -12.12
CA ASP A 230 14.42 33.27 -11.82
C ASP A 230 12.91 33.23 -11.51
N ILE A 231 12.14 32.51 -12.35
CA ILE A 231 10.69 32.39 -12.19
C ILE A 231 10.37 31.61 -10.90
N ARG A 232 11.12 30.54 -10.62
CA ARG A 232 10.91 29.72 -9.43
C ARG A 232 11.28 30.49 -8.16
N LEU A 233 12.36 31.25 -8.19
CA LEU A 233 12.73 32.10 -7.06
C LEU A 233 11.65 33.12 -6.75
N GLU A 234 11.18 33.85 -7.76
CA GLU A 234 10.23 34.96 -7.60
C GLU A 234 8.82 34.48 -7.23
N TYR A 235 8.37 33.36 -7.80
CA TYR A 235 6.97 32.93 -7.68
C TYR A 235 6.74 31.67 -6.84
N GLU A 236 7.79 30.93 -6.47
CA GLU A 236 7.67 29.75 -5.61
C GLU A 236 8.45 29.94 -4.29
N ILE A 237 9.75 30.21 -4.34
CA ILE A 237 10.62 30.24 -3.15
C ILE A 237 10.35 31.48 -2.28
N LYS A 238 10.48 32.69 -2.82
CA LYS A 238 10.27 33.94 -2.04
C LYS A 238 8.88 34.01 -1.41
N PRO A 239 7.78 33.69 -2.12
CA PRO A 239 6.44 33.71 -1.51
C PRO A 239 6.31 32.80 -0.29
N ILE A 240 6.84 31.57 -0.34
CA ILE A 240 6.81 30.64 0.80
C ILE A 240 7.63 31.19 1.97
N LEU A 241 8.84 31.71 1.71
CA LEU A 241 9.67 32.30 2.76
C LEU A 241 9.01 33.52 3.41
N LEU A 242 8.32 34.35 2.63
CA LEU A 242 7.57 35.50 3.15
C LEU A 242 6.35 35.08 3.97
N GLU A 243 5.69 33.98 3.59
CA GLU A 243 4.63 33.37 4.40
C GLU A 243 5.20 32.84 5.72
N TYR A 244 6.37 32.20 5.71
CA TYR A 244 7.06 31.76 6.92
C TYR A 244 7.44 32.92 7.85
N VAL A 245 7.80 34.09 7.30
CA VAL A 245 8.01 35.30 8.11
C VAL A 245 6.70 35.80 8.74
N LYS A 246 5.59 35.72 8.00
CA LYS A 246 4.26 36.12 8.48
C LYS A 246 3.75 35.18 9.59
N ASP A 247 4.01 33.89 9.46
CA ASP A 247 3.58 32.84 10.39
C ASP A 247 4.53 32.68 11.59
N GLY A 248 5.64 33.42 11.61
CA GLY A 248 6.62 33.41 12.70
C GLY A 248 7.56 32.19 12.69
N VAL A 249 7.60 31.44 11.59
CA VAL A 249 8.55 30.35 11.37
C VAL A 249 9.97 30.93 11.24
N LEU A 250 10.12 31.98 10.43
CA LEU A 250 11.36 32.73 10.27
C LEU A 250 11.24 34.10 10.97
N ILE A 251 12.21 34.43 11.82
CA ILE A 251 12.24 35.63 12.66
C ILE A 251 13.53 36.43 12.44
N GLY A 252 13.47 37.75 12.66
CA GLY A 252 14.63 38.64 12.50
C GLY A 252 14.22 39.97 11.88
N GLY A 253 14.89 41.07 12.27
CA GLY A 253 14.55 42.41 11.78
C GLY A 253 14.90 42.62 10.30
N ASP A 254 15.90 41.90 9.80
CA ASP A 254 16.45 41.96 8.45
C ASP A 254 16.03 40.80 7.54
N ILE A 255 15.24 39.84 8.04
CA ILE A 255 14.91 38.60 7.32
C ILE A 255 14.26 38.84 5.95
N LYS A 256 13.37 39.82 5.85
CA LYS A 256 12.72 40.17 4.57
C LYS A 256 13.73 40.65 3.53
N LYS A 257 14.71 41.45 3.98
CA LYS A 257 15.79 41.92 3.11
C LYS A 257 16.68 40.75 2.66
N LEU A 258 17.02 39.84 3.57
CA LEU A 258 17.79 38.63 3.23
C LEU A 258 17.07 37.76 2.19
N ILE A 259 15.74 37.66 2.25
CA ILE A 259 14.92 36.96 1.27
C ILE A 259 14.92 37.71 -0.08
N ASP A 260 14.78 39.04 -0.07
CA ASP A 260 14.78 39.86 -1.27
C ASP A 260 16.12 39.82 -2.01
N ASP A 261 17.23 39.76 -1.26
CA ASP A 261 18.62 39.70 -1.74
C ASP A 261 19.02 38.30 -2.27
N LEU A 262 18.14 37.29 -2.22
CA LEU A 262 18.40 35.98 -2.86
C LEU A 262 18.45 36.13 -4.38
N GLU A 263 19.41 35.44 -5.01
CA GLU A 263 19.60 35.41 -6.46
C GLU A 263 19.86 33.97 -6.93
N PRO A 264 19.34 33.55 -8.11
CA PRO A 264 19.71 32.29 -8.73
C PRO A 264 21.18 32.30 -9.17
N SER A 265 21.79 31.12 -9.22
CA SER A 265 23.20 30.95 -9.60
C SER A 265 23.39 30.23 -10.94
N ILE A 266 22.29 29.75 -11.55
CA ILE A 266 22.26 29.03 -12.83
C ILE A 266 21.16 29.52 -13.77
#